data_AF-A0A951DBA9-F1
#
_entry.id   AF-A0A951DBA9-F1
#
_cell.length_a   1.000
_cell.length_b   1.000
_cell.length_c   1.000
_cell.angle_alpha   90.00
_cell.angle_beta   90.00
_cell.angle_gamma   90.00
#
_symmetry.space_group_name_H-M   'P 1'
#
loop_
_entity.id
_entity.type
_entity.pdbx_description
1 polymer ?
#
loop_
_entity_poly.entity_id
_entity_poly.type
_entity_poly.pdbx_seq_one_letter_code
_entity_poly.pdbx_strand_id
1 'polypeptide(L)' 'QVLAANPYFSTVLDILRNGLTWRPSAATGKVYPDISRVYYESVHQVLTGQKTAPQAAAALERELVQMTGLKGPVNTESAR' A
#
# COMPACT_ATOMS: atom_id res chain seq x y z
N GLN A 1 -0.64 24.86 23.97
CA GLN A 1 -2.02 25.38 23.88
C GLN A 1 -2.76 25.02 22.57
N VAL A 2 -2.23 24.18 21.68
CA VAL A 2 -2.90 23.83 20.41
C VAL A 2 -3.83 22.61 20.54
N LEU A 3 -3.42 21.58 21.30
CA LEU A 3 -4.25 20.38 21.54
C LEU A 3 -5.50 20.63 22.38
N ALA A 4 -5.40 21.52 23.37
CA ALA A 4 -6.53 21.87 24.23
C ALA A 4 -7.59 22.71 23.48
N ALA A 5 -7.17 23.51 22.50
CA ALA A 5 -8.06 24.33 21.69
C ALA A 5 -8.66 23.54 20.51
N ASN A 6 -7.98 22.48 20.04
CA ASN A 6 -8.48 21.62 18.97
C ASN A 6 -8.23 20.13 19.30
N PRO A 7 -9.19 19.47 19.97
CA PRO A 7 -9.07 18.06 20.34
C PRO A 7 -8.85 17.11 19.15
N TYR A 8 -9.30 17.46 17.94
CA TYR A 8 -9.09 16.66 16.72
C TYR A 8 -7.61 16.48 16.36
N PHE A 9 -6.74 17.43 16.76
CA PHE A 9 -5.30 17.29 16.53
C PHE A 9 -4.66 16.15 17.32
N SER A 10 -5.31 15.65 18.38
CA SER A 10 -4.85 14.43 19.04
C SER A 10 -4.94 13.22 18.10
N THR A 11 -6.04 13.09 17.36
CA THR A 11 -6.23 12.04 16.34
C THR A 11 -5.25 12.17 15.19
N VAL A 12 -5.02 13.39 14.68
CA VAL A 12 -4.04 13.61 13.60
C VAL A 12 -2.63 13.26 14.07
N LEU A 13 -2.26 13.64 15.29
CA LEU A 13 -0.95 13.29 15.86
C LEU A 13 -0.78 11.79 16.08
N ASP A 14 -1.84 11.10 16.49
CA ASP A 14 -1.85 9.64 16.61
C ASP A 14 -1.63 8.98 15.24
N ILE A 15 -2.35 9.42 14.20
CA ILE A 15 -2.17 8.94 12.82
C ILE A 15 -0.75 9.19 12.31
N LEU A 16 -0.16 10.36 12.59
CA LEU A 16 1.21 10.67 12.14
C LEU A 16 2.28 9.87 12.87
N ARG A 17 2.05 9.52 14.15
CA ARG A 17 3.02 8.78 14.98
C ARG A 17 2.91 7.27 14.81
N ASN A 18 1.69 6.78 14.73
CA ASN A 18 1.36 5.36 14.83
C ASN A 18 0.72 4.82 13.54
N GLY A 19 0.26 5.68 12.65
CA GLY A 19 -0.32 5.26 11.37
C GLY A 19 0.75 4.83 10.37
N LEU A 20 0.43 3.80 9.58
CA LEU A 20 1.16 3.42 8.37
C LEU A 20 0.92 4.48 7.27
N THR A 21 1.36 5.72 7.49
CA THR A 21 1.26 6.82 6.51
C THR A 21 2.53 7.00 5.67
N TRP A 22 3.53 6.14 5.85
CA TRP A 22 4.73 6.14 5.00
C TRP A 22 4.33 5.76 3.58
N ARG A 23 4.24 6.76 2.71
CA ARG A 23 3.98 6.53 1.29
C ARG A 23 5.17 5.76 0.71
N PRO A 24 4.92 4.77 -0.17
CA PRO A 24 6.00 4.03 -0.80
C PRO A 24 6.84 4.89 -1.74
N SER A 25 6.53 6.18 -1.94
CA SER A 25 7.37 7.15 -2.66
C SER A 25 8.79 7.23 -2.12
N ALA A 26 8.99 7.04 -0.80
CA ALA A 26 10.32 6.99 -0.21
C ALA A 26 11.18 5.83 -0.77
N ALA A 27 10.56 4.67 -1.01
CA ALA A 27 11.24 3.47 -1.53
C ALA A 27 11.26 3.40 -3.06
N THR A 28 10.27 4.02 -3.73
CA THR A 28 10.00 3.82 -5.16
C THR A 28 10.37 5.02 -6.04
N GLY A 29 10.62 6.19 -5.44
CA GLY A 29 11.12 7.36 -6.16
C GLY A 29 10.29 7.71 -7.40
N LYS A 30 10.96 7.77 -8.56
CA LYS A 30 10.38 8.22 -9.84
C LYS A 30 9.26 7.33 -10.37
N VAL A 31 9.24 6.04 -10.04
CA VAL A 31 8.21 5.09 -10.52
C VAL A 31 6.96 5.07 -9.64
N TYR A 32 6.92 5.88 -8.57
CA TYR A 32 5.79 5.95 -7.65
C TYR A 32 4.43 6.22 -8.33
N PRO A 33 4.29 7.14 -9.32
CA PRO A 33 3.01 7.36 -9.98
C PRO A 33 2.46 6.11 -10.67
N ASP A 34 3.33 5.33 -11.33
CA ASP A 34 2.94 4.09 -11.99
C ASP A 34 2.56 3.01 -10.96
N ILE A 35 3.31 2.91 -9.85
CA ILE A 35 3.00 1.98 -8.75
C ILE A 35 1.65 2.32 -8.13
N SER A 36 1.39 3.62 -7.88
CA SER A 36 0.10 4.06 -7.36
C SER A 36 -1.05 3.69 -8.31
N ARG A 37 -0.81 3.74 -9.62
CA ARG A 37 -1.79 3.36 -10.64
C ARG A 37 -2.14 1.88 -10.59
N VAL A 38 -1.15 1.00 -10.66
CA VAL A 38 -1.42 -0.45 -10.61
C VAL A 38 -2.09 -0.88 -9.30
N TYR A 39 -1.80 -0.19 -8.19
CA TYR A 39 -2.51 -0.39 -6.92
C TYR A 39 -4.00 -0.06 -7.02
N TYR A 40 -4.37 1.15 -7.46
CA TYR A 40 -5.80 1.51 -7.50
C TYR A 40 -6.56 0.74 -8.59
N GLU A 41 -5.91 0.38 -9.70
CA GLU A 41 -6.50 -0.46 -10.75
C GLU A 41 -6.81 -1.87 -10.20
N SER A 42 -5.89 -2.44 -9.42
CA SER A 42 -6.09 -3.75 -8.79
C SER A 42 -7.23 -3.74 -7.77
N VAL A 43 -7.33 -2.68 -6.95
CA VAL A 43 -8.46 -2.50 -6.02
C VAL A 43 -9.76 -2.33 -6.79
N HIS A 44 -9.77 -1.53 -7.86
CA HIS A 44 -10.94 -1.34 -8.70
C HIS A 44 -11.43 -2.65 -9.31
N GLN A 45 -10.53 -3.53 -9.77
CA GLN A 45 -10.89 -4.87 -10.28
C GLN A 45 -11.61 -5.72 -9.23
N VAL A 46 -11.23 -5.61 -7.95
CA VAL A 46 -11.91 -6.31 -6.85
C VAL A 46 -13.29 -5.71 -6.59
N LEU A 47 -13.35 -4.38 -6.47
CA LEU A 47 -14.60 -3.67 -6.15
C LEU A 47 -15.66 -3.78 -7.26
N THR A 48 -15.23 -3.95 -8.51
CA THR A 48 -16.11 -4.18 -9.66
C THR A 48 -16.39 -5.65 -9.95
N GLY A 49 -15.86 -6.57 -9.14
CA GLY A 49 -16.07 -8.01 -9.31
C GLY A 49 -15.34 -8.64 -10.50
N GLN A 50 -14.38 -7.95 -11.12
CA GLN A 50 -13.58 -8.49 -12.23
C GLN A 50 -12.60 -9.57 -11.77
N LYS A 51 -12.07 -9.47 -10.54
CA LYS A 51 -11.19 -10.47 -9.92
C LYS A 51 -11.53 -10.64 -8.44
N THR A 52 -11.24 -11.83 -7.90
CA THR A 52 -11.24 -12.00 -6.44
C THR A 52 -10.06 -11.26 -5.81
N ALA A 53 -10.17 -10.90 -4.53
CA ALA A 53 -9.08 -10.24 -3.82
C ALA A 53 -7.74 -11.00 -3.88
N PRO A 54 -7.69 -12.34 -3.68
CA PRO A 54 -6.44 -13.10 -3.84
C PRO A 54 -5.87 -13.05 -5.27
N GLN A 55 -6.72 -13.13 -6.29
CA GLN A 55 -6.28 -13.07 -7.69
C GLN A 55 -5.70 -11.70 -8.05
N ALA A 56 -6.36 -10.62 -7.61
CA ALA A 56 -5.89 -9.26 -7.82
C ALA A 56 -4.57 -9.00 -7.06
N ALA A 57 -4.46 -9.46 -5.81
CA ALA A 57 -3.24 -9.32 -5.02
C ALA A 57 -2.03 -10.05 -5.64
N ALA A 58 -2.22 -11.30 -6.09
CA ALA A 58 -1.16 -12.05 -6.75
C ALA A 58 -0.74 -11.44 -8.09
N ALA A 59 -1.67 -10.85 -8.84
CA ALA A 59 -1.36 -10.12 -10.07
C ALA A 59 -0.58 -8.83 -9.78
N LEU A 60 -1.04 -8.05 -8.81
CA LEU A 60 -0.39 -6.83 -8.35
C LEU A 60 1.05 -7.10 -7.89
N GLU A 61 1.28 -8.15 -7.10
CA GLU A 61 2.62 -8.53 -6.66
C GLU A 61 3.58 -8.73 -7.85
N ARG A 62 3.15 -9.47 -8.88
CA ARG A 62 3.96 -9.69 -10.08
C ARG A 62 4.31 -8.39 -10.81
N GLU A 63 3.33 -7.49 -10.94
CA GLU A 63 3.55 -6.17 -11.56
C GLU A 63 4.53 -5.31 -10.74
N LEU A 64 4.37 -5.29 -9.41
CA LEU A 64 5.26 -4.54 -8.53
C LEU A 64 6.70 -5.07 -8.56
N VAL A 65 6.89 -6.39 -8.55
CA VAL A 65 8.21 -7.01 -8.70
C VAL A 65 8.85 -6.61 -10.03
N GLN A 66 8.09 -6.63 -11.12
CA GLN A 66 8.58 -6.22 -12.44
C GLN A 66 8.98 -4.74 -12.49
N MET A 67 8.20 -3.87 -11.87
CA MET A 67 8.44 -2.41 -11.90
C MET A 67 9.54 -1.95 -10.96
N THR A 68 9.73 -2.64 -9.82
CA THR A 68 10.64 -2.21 -8.77
C THR A 68 11.94 -3.02 -8.71
N GLY A 69 11.96 -4.23 -9.27
CA GLY A 69 13.04 -5.19 -9.10
C GLY A 69 13.18 -5.74 -7.67
N LEU A 70 12.26 -5.39 -6.77
CA LEU A 70 12.24 -5.92 -5.40
C LEU A 70 11.77 -7.37 -5.44
N LYS A 71 12.34 -8.20 -4.56
CA LYS A 71 11.85 -9.57 -4.38
C LYS A 71 10.50 -9.52 -3.67
N GLY A 72 9.53 -10.27 -4.18
CA GLY A 72 8.23 -10.45 -3.52
C GLY A 72 8.38 -11.08 -2.12
N PRO A 73 7.37 -10.97 -1.25
CA PRO A 73 7.35 -11.66 0.03
C PRO A 73 7.72 -13.14 -0.13
N VAL A 74 8.73 -13.59 0.62
CA VAL A 74 9.06 -15.02 0.71
C VAL A 74 7.88 -15.68 1.45
N ASN A 75 7.05 -16.45 0.73
CA ASN A 75 6.02 -17.26 1.37
C ASN A 75 6.70 -18.33 2.24
N THR A 76 6.81 -18.05 3.54
CA THR A 76 7.38 -18.96 4.55
C THR A 76 6.51 -20.20 4.83
N GLU A 77 5.36 -20.34 4.16
CA GLU A 77 4.44 -21.47 4.34
C GLU A 77 4.85 -22.74 3.60
N SER A 78 5.79 -22.70 2.66
CA SER A 78 6.31 -23.93 2.01
C SER A 78 7.49 -24.59 2.73
N ALA A 79 7.81 -24.16 3.96
CA ALA A 79 8.92 -24.69 4.76
C ALA A 79 8.45 -25.53 5.98
N ARG A 80 7.22 -26.06 5.96
CA ARG A 80 6.73 -27.05 6.93
C ARG A 80 6.00 -28.18 6.23
#